data_AF-A0A932CSH4-F1
#
_entry.id   AF-A0A932CSH4-F1
#
_cell.length_a   1.000
_cell.length_b   1.000
_cell.length_c   1.000
_cell.angle_alpha   90.00
_cell.angle_beta   90.00
_cell.angle_gamma   90.00
#
_symmetry.space_group_name_H-M   'P 1'
#
loop_
_entity.id
_entity.type
_entity.pdbx_description
1 polymer ?
#
loop_
_entity_poly.entity_id
_entity_poly.type
_entity_poly.pdbx_seq_one_letter_code
_entity_poly.pdbx_strand_id
1 'polypeptide(L)'
;MRAALLVAAVLVSAAPCEAQPVVSAYPAGRLPSPVDRSPRPDPWYGETILAVDAPSITAMVLAGFVLDRDDPDGVRPLVGLAGLAGYLLGGFTIHWGHGRIGLAFLDLAGRIIGPYTAGLIAWRADGAKDESQVAEAAMIGGLAIASFIDAFVLARKAPEPRRVDERATAVPLGRPLRPGSAAQVDEDD
;
A
#
# COMPACT_ATOMS: atom_id res chain seq x y z
N MET A 1 41.03 -16.53 5.42
CA MET A 1 39.82 -16.77 6.24
C MET A 1 38.62 -16.75 5.31
N ARG A 2 37.79 -17.79 5.32
CA ARG A 2 36.63 -17.95 4.41
C ARG A 2 35.45 -17.18 5.00
N ALA A 3 35.23 -15.94 4.57
CA ALA A 3 34.00 -15.21 4.89
C ALA A 3 32.85 -15.85 4.10
N ALA A 4 32.01 -16.61 4.80
CA ALA A 4 30.80 -17.17 4.24
C ALA A 4 29.83 -16.01 3.98
N LEU A 5 29.70 -15.64 2.70
CA LEU A 5 28.68 -14.74 2.18
C LEU A 5 27.31 -15.39 2.44
N LEU A 6 26.73 -15.12 3.61
CA LEU A 6 25.34 -15.44 3.89
C LEU A 6 24.48 -14.34 3.24
N VAL A 7 24.33 -14.43 1.92
CA VAL A 7 23.26 -13.74 1.21
C VAL A 7 21.97 -14.33 1.75
N ALA A 8 21.34 -13.62 2.68
CA ALA A 8 19.97 -13.91 3.07
C ALA A 8 19.10 -13.64 1.85
N ALA A 9 18.95 -14.66 1.00
CA ALA A 9 17.91 -14.71 0.00
C ALA A 9 16.59 -14.65 0.76
N VAL A 10 16.05 -13.45 0.92
CA VAL A 10 14.64 -13.26 1.26
C VAL A 10 13.88 -13.80 0.05
N LEU A 11 13.64 -15.10 0.09
CA LEU A 11 12.66 -15.76 -0.75
C LEU A 11 11.33 -15.13 -0.35
N VAL A 12 10.94 -14.09 -1.09
CA VAL A 12 9.55 -13.65 -1.14
C VAL A 12 8.78 -14.87 -1.61
N SER A 13 8.24 -15.62 -0.65
CA SER A 13 7.31 -16.71 -0.92
C SER A 13 6.09 -16.04 -1.51
N ALA A 14 6.06 -15.91 -2.83
CA ALA A 14 4.85 -15.65 -3.55
C ALA A 14 3.95 -16.85 -3.24
N ALA A 15 3.04 -16.68 -2.27
CA ALA A 15 2.03 -17.69 -2.01
C ALA A 15 1.40 -18.05 -3.37
N PRO A 16 1.34 -19.34 -3.73
CA PRO A 16 0.78 -19.73 -5.01
C PRO A 16 -0.63 -19.16 -5.09
N CYS A 17 -0.90 -18.43 -6.16
CA CYS A 17 -2.24 -17.95 -6.47
C CYS A 17 -3.07 -19.19 -6.81
N GLU A 18 -3.56 -19.89 -5.79
CA GLU A 18 -4.57 -20.92 -5.97
C GLU A 18 -5.82 -20.22 -6.48
N ALA A 19 -6.03 -20.29 -7.79
CA ALA A 19 -7.27 -19.93 -8.42
C ALA A 19 -8.38 -20.80 -7.78
N GLN A 20 -9.11 -20.23 -6.83
CA GLN A 20 -10.23 -20.95 -6.23
C GLN A 20 -11.26 -21.25 -7.33
N PRO A 21 -11.68 -22.52 -7.50
CA PRO A 21 -12.69 -22.86 -8.48
C PRO A 21 -13.96 -22.09 -8.16
N VAL A 22 -14.50 -21.40 -9.17
CA VAL A 22 -15.79 -20.73 -9.07
C VAL A 22 -16.88 -21.80 -9.03
N VAL A 23 -17.15 -22.32 -7.83
CA VAL A 23 -18.29 -23.21 -7.61
C VAL A 23 -19.54 -22.34 -7.59
N SER A 24 -20.21 -22.24 -8.73
CA SER A 24 -21.52 -21.58 -8.84
C SER A 24 -22.60 -22.48 -8.22
N ALA A 25 -22.56 -22.64 -6.90
CA ALA A 25 -23.63 -23.25 -6.12
C ALA A 25 -24.66 -22.17 -5.75
N TYR A 26 -25.43 -21.68 -6.73
CA TYR A 26 -26.67 -20.97 -6.41
C TYR A 26 -27.80 -22.00 -6.37
N PRO A 27 -28.24 -22.45 -5.18
CA PRO A 27 -29.45 -23.25 -5.07
C PRO A 27 -30.62 -22.41 -5.59
N ALA A 28 -31.27 -22.91 -6.64
CA ALA A 28 -32.49 -22.32 -7.18
C ALA A 28 -33.54 -22.27 -6.05
N GLY A 29 -33.90 -21.07 -5.61
CA GLY A 29 -35.05 -20.87 -4.71
C GLY A 29 -34.80 -20.06 -3.44
N ARG A 30 -33.57 -19.68 -3.08
CA ARG A 30 -33.33 -18.75 -1.97
C ARG A 30 -33.26 -17.33 -2.50
N LEU A 31 -34.28 -16.52 -2.22
CA LEU A 31 -34.16 -15.07 -2.37
C LEU A 31 -32.96 -14.61 -1.55
N PRO A 32 -32.02 -13.83 -2.11
CA PRO A 32 -30.88 -13.34 -1.36
C PRO A 32 -31.42 -12.57 -0.15
N SER A 33 -31.06 -13.01 1.05
CA SER A 33 -31.27 -12.19 2.25
C SER A 33 -30.75 -10.79 1.95
N PRO A 34 -31.40 -9.71 2.44
CA PRO A 34 -30.90 -8.36 2.32
C PRO A 34 -29.41 -8.39 2.63
N VAL A 35 -28.58 -8.14 1.62
CA VAL A 35 -27.13 -8.19 1.79
C VAL A 35 -26.85 -7.19 2.89
N ASP A 36 -26.34 -7.66 4.02
CA ASP A 36 -25.94 -6.80 5.10
C ASP A 36 -24.87 -5.85 4.52
N ARG A 37 -25.30 -4.61 4.25
CA ARG A 37 -24.46 -3.56 3.67
C ARG A 37 -23.65 -2.87 4.76
N SER A 38 -23.44 -3.52 5.90
CA SER A 38 -22.48 -3.06 6.89
C SER A 38 -21.17 -2.74 6.16
N PRO A 39 -20.66 -1.50 6.29
CA PRO A 39 -19.42 -1.09 5.64
C PRO A 39 -18.34 -2.11 5.99
N ARG A 40 -17.81 -2.81 4.98
CA ARG A 40 -16.65 -3.65 5.22
C ARG A 40 -15.51 -2.71 5.63
N PRO A 41 -14.77 -3.01 6.71
CA PRO A 41 -13.63 -2.20 7.10
C PRO A 41 -12.66 -2.09 5.92
N ASP A 42 -12.19 -0.86 5.65
CA ASP A 42 -11.24 -0.59 4.57
C ASP A 42 -10.01 -1.49 4.75
N PRO A 43 -9.65 -2.32 3.75
CA PRO A 43 -8.51 -3.21 3.91
C PRO A 43 -7.23 -2.39 4.06
N TRP A 44 -6.58 -2.55 5.21
CA TRP A 44 -5.27 -1.96 5.47
C TRP A 44 -4.19 -2.82 4.82
N TYR A 45 -3.29 -2.20 4.05
CA TYR A 45 -2.16 -2.88 3.42
C TYR A 45 -0.80 -2.36 3.91
N GLY A 46 -0.79 -1.62 5.01
CA GLY A 46 0.43 -1.08 5.62
C GLY A 46 1.38 -2.17 6.12
N GLU A 47 0.87 -3.36 6.47
CA GLU A 47 1.72 -4.50 6.81
C GLU A 47 2.69 -4.87 5.69
N THR A 48 2.25 -4.78 4.42
CA THR A 48 3.10 -5.05 3.26
C THR A 48 4.23 -4.03 3.14
N ILE A 49 3.96 -2.75 3.42
CA ILE A 49 4.97 -1.68 3.41
C ILE A 49 5.98 -1.92 4.52
N LEU A 50 5.52 -2.21 5.75
CA LEU A 50 6.40 -2.50 6.88
C LEU A 50 7.29 -3.72 6.62
N ALA A 51 6.75 -4.76 5.99
CA ALA A 51 7.49 -5.97 5.66
C ALA A 51 8.65 -5.71 4.67
N VAL A 52 8.51 -4.72 3.78
CA VAL A 52 9.57 -4.35 2.81
C VAL A 52 10.53 -3.30 3.39
N ASP A 53 10.00 -2.36 4.16
CA ASP A 53 10.79 -1.27 4.73
C ASP A 53 11.66 -1.71 5.89
N ALA A 54 11.18 -2.59 6.78
CA ALA A 54 11.94 -2.98 7.96
C ALA A 54 13.30 -3.66 7.62
N PRO A 55 13.37 -4.63 6.68
CA PRO A 55 14.65 -5.18 6.24
C PRO A 55 15.56 -4.14 5.57
N SER A 56 14.97 -3.24 4.79
CA SER A 56 15.68 -2.20 4.06
C SER A 56 16.32 -1.18 5.01
N ILE A 57 15.57 -0.71 6.01
CA ILE A 57 16.08 0.15 7.09
C ILE A 57 17.13 -0.58 7.90
N THR A 58 16.91 -1.86 8.23
CA THR A 58 17.89 -2.66 8.96
C THR A 58 19.20 -2.77 8.19
N ALA A 59 19.16 -3.01 6.89
CA ALA A 59 20.35 -3.04 6.03
C ALA A 59 21.09 -1.70 6.02
N MET A 60 20.36 -0.57 5.96
CA MET A 60 20.96 0.76 6.07
C MET A 60 21.59 1.02 7.44
N VAL A 61 20.94 0.60 8.54
CA VAL A 61 21.51 0.69 9.90
C VAL A 61 22.78 -0.15 10.01
N LEU A 62 22.77 -1.38 9.51
CA LEU A 62 23.94 -2.26 9.50
C LEU A 62 25.08 -1.61 8.72
N ALA A 63 24.81 -1.07 7.54
CA ALA A 63 25.81 -0.39 6.70
C ALA A 63 26.34 0.92 7.32
N GLY A 64 25.49 1.69 8.02
CA GLY A 64 25.91 2.95 8.65
C GLY A 64 26.72 2.75 9.94
N PHE A 65 26.23 1.86 10.81
CA PHE A 65 26.65 1.80 12.21
C PHE A 65 27.40 0.53 12.63
N VAL A 66 27.26 -0.57 11.88
CA VAL A 66 27.77 -1.89 12.31
C VAL A 66 28.92 -2.39 11.45
N LEU A 67 28.82 -2.22 10.13
CA LEU A 67 29.86 -2.64 9.21
C LEU A 67 31.05 -1.69 9.27
N ASP A 68 32.25 -2.26 9.16
CA ASP A 68 33.51 -1.54 9.31
C ASP A 68 33.66 -0.44 8.24
N ARG A 69 34.24 0.69 8.62
CA ARG A 69 34.38 1.82 7.71
C ARG A 69 35.42 1.57 6.63
N ASP A 70 36.45 0.80 6.98
CA ASP A 70 37.55 0.42 6.10
C ASP A 70 37.30 -0.92 5.38
N ASP A 71 36.03 -1.25 5.13
CA ASP A 71 35.62 -2.51 4.51
C ASP A 71 36.31 -2.74 3.14
N PRO A 72 37.35 -3.60 3.08
CA PRO A 72 38.15 -3.78 1.87
C PRO A 72 37.41 -4.57 0.80
N ASP A 73 36.34 -5.28 1.18
CA ASP A 73 35.57 -6.16 0.30
C ASP A 73 34.37 -5.42 -0.35
N GLY A 74 34.11 -4.17 0.04
CA GLY A 74 33.03 -3.35 -0.53
C GLY A 74 31.62 -3.85 -0.19
N VAL A 75 31.46 -4.65 0.85
CA VAL A 75 30.18 -5.18 1.33
C VAL A 75 29.31 -4.06 1.89
N ARG A 76 29.86 -3.14 2.67
CA ARG A 76 29.19 -2.00 3.29
C ARG A 76 28.45 -1.12 2.29
N PRO A 77 29.09 -0.57 1.24
CA PRO A 77 28.38 0.25 0.26
C PRO A 77 27.32 -0.55 -0.51
N LEU A 78 27.55 -1.84 -0.77
CA LEU A 78 26.58 -2.69 -1.44
C LEU A 78 25.33 -2.94 -0.57
N VAL A 79 25.51 -3.27 0.71
CA VAL A 79 24.41 -3.48 1.67
C VAL A 79 23.64 -2.18 1.89
N GLY A 80 24.34 -1.05 2.04
CA GLY A 80 23.72 0.26 2.19
C GLY A 80 22.91 0.66 0.96
N LEU A 81 23.45 0.47 -0.25
CA LEU A 81 22.76 0.78 -1.49
C LEU A 81 21.56 -0.15 -1.72
N ALA A 82 21.69 -1.44 -1.42
CA ALA A 82 20.58 -2.39 -1.51
C ALA A 82 19.45 -2.05 -0.53
N GLY A 83 19.81 -1.69 0.72
CA GLY A 83 18.85 -1.20 1.71
C GLY A 83 18.16 0.08 1.26
N LEU A 84 18.90 1.05 0.72
CA LEU A 84 18.34 2.30 0.22
C LEU A 84 17.41 2.07 -0.98
N ALA A 85 17.82 1.25 -1.95
CA ALA A 85 17.00 0.92 -3.11
C ALA A 85 15.73 0.17 -2.72
N GLY A 86 15.83 -0.81 -1.81
CA GLY A 86 14.67 -1.52 -1.26
C GLY A 86 13.70 -0.59 -0.54
N TYR A 87 14.21 0.34 0.26
CA TYR A 87 13.41 1.34 0.96
C TYR A 87 12.69 2.31 0.00
N LEU A 88 13.37 2.83 -1.01
CA LEU A 88 12.78 3.80 -1.94
C LEU A 88 11.77 3.14 -2.88
N LEU A 89 12.09 1.94 -3.40
CA LEU A 89 11.25 1.25 -4.38
C LEU A 89 10.13 0.44 -3.73
N GLY A 90 10.29 0.02 -2.47
CA GLY A 90 9.31 -0.79 -1.74
C GLY A 90 7.94 -0.14 -1.64
N GLY A 91 7.85 0.97 -0.91
CA GLY A 91 6.60 1.75 -0.80
C GLY A 91 6.02 2.12 -2.16
N PHE A 92 6.86 2.65 -3.06
CA PHE A 92 6.45 3.03 -4.42
C PHE A 92 5.78 1.89 -5.18
N THR A 93 6.42 0.72 -5.26
CA THR A 93 5.87 -0.43 -5.99
C THR A 93 4.59 -0.97 -5.35
N ILE A 94 4.49 -0.94 -4.02
CA ILE A 94 3.26 -1.37 -3.32
C ILE A 94 2.12 -0.39 -3.61
N HIS A 95 2.34 0.93 -3.53
CA HIS A 95 1.31 1.92 -3.86
C HIS A 95 0.88 1.85 -5.32
N TRP A 96 1.83 1.69 -6.23
CA TRP A 96 1.56 1.50 -7.65
C TRP A 96 0.73 0.23 -7.88
N GLY A 97 1.11 -0.90 -7.26
CA GLY A 97 0.41 -2.18 -7.38
C GLY A 97 -1.04 -2.14 -6.90
N HIS A 98 -1.37 -1.22 -5.99
CA HIS A 98 -2.73 -0.95 -5.52
C HIS A 98 -3.47 0.09 -6.38
N GLY A 99 -2.92 0.52 -7.51
CA GLY A 99 -3.52 1.50 -8.42
C GLY A 99 -3.45 2.95 -7.94
N ARG A 100 -2.56 3.26 -6.98
CA ARG A 100 -2.48 4.58 -6.32
C ARG A 100 -1.21 5.33 -6.72
N ILE A 101 -1.03 5.53 -8.03
CA ILE A 101 0.19 6.12 -8.60
C ILE A 101 0.54 7.50 -8.02
N GLY A 102 -0.46 8.36 -7.78
CA GLY A 102 -0.22 9.68 -7.17
C GLY A 102 0.36 9.59 -5.76
N LEU A 103 -0.08 8.60 -4.97
CA LEU A 103 0.48 8.34 -3.65
C LEU A 103 1.85 7.67 -3.72
N ALA A 104 2.09 6.83 -4.73
CA ALA A 104 3.42 6.24 -4.93
C ALA A 104 4.49 7.33 -5.12
N PHE A 105 4.21 8.35 -5.94
CA PHE A 105 5.14 9.47 -6.12
C PHE A 105 5.24 10.37 -4.89
N LEU A 106 4.13 10.63 -4.18
CA LEU A 106 4.14 11.42 -2.97
C LEU A 106 4.94 10.75 -1.85
N ASP A 107 4.73 9.44 -1.66
CA ASP A 107 5.48 8.60 -0.73
C ASP A 107 6.98 8.61 -1.08
N LEU A 108 7.34 8.33 -2.34
CA LEU A 108 8.73 8.38 -2.79
C LEU A 108 9.38 9.75 -2.53
N ALA A 109 8.66 10.84 -2.81
CA ALA A 109 9.17 12.19 -2.53
C ALA A 109 9.36 12.42 -1.02
N GLY A 110 8.40 11.99 -0.19
CA GLY A 110 8.50 12.06 1.27
C GLY A 110 9.68 11.26 1.83
N ARG A 111 9.93 10.07 1.27
CA ARG A 111 11.06 9.18 1.61
C ARG A 111 12.43 9.76 1.23
N ILE A 112 12.50 10.62 0.22
CA ILE A 112 13.74 11.30 -0.17
C ILE A 112 13.94 12.58 0.65
N ILE A 113 12.90 13.42 0.71
CA ILE A 113 12.99 14.76 1.30
C ILE A 113 13.00 14.70 2.83
N GLY A 114 12.17 13.84 3.42
CA GLY A 114 11.98 13.75 4.87
C GLY A 114 13.28 13.45 5.63
N PRO A 115 13.95 12.32 5.36
CA PRO A 115 15.22 11.97 5.99
C PRO A 115 16.32 13.01 5.77
N TYR A 116 16.43 13.56 4.56
CA TYR A 116 17.42 14.60 4.25
C TYR A 116 17.18 15.87 5.06
N THR A 117 15.91 16.28 5.18
CA THR A 117 15.51 17.43 5.99
C THR A 117 15.76 17.19 7.47
N ALA A 118 15.44 15.99 7.98
CA ALA A 118 15.71 15.60 9.36
C ALA A 118 17.22 15.63 9.67
N GLY A 119 18.05 15.07 8.78
CA GLY A 119 19.50 15.12 8.87
C GLY A 119 20.05 16.54 8.86
N LEU A 120 19.55 17.39 7.95
CA LEU A 120 19.97 18.79 7.86
C LEU A 120 19.63 19.58 9.12
N ILE A 121 18.42 19.39 9.66
CA ILE A 121 17.98 20.03 10.91
C ILE A 121 18.88 19.58 12.07
N ALA A 122 19.13 18.28 12.19
CA ALA A 122 19.98 17.72 13.23
C ALA A 122 21.44 18.18 13.13
N TRP A 123 22.00 18.21 11.92
CA TRP A 123 23.34 18.73 11.66
C TRP A 123 23.46 20.20 12.08
N ARG A 124 22.46 21.02 11.75
CA ARG A 124 22.41 22.43 12.18
C ARG A 124 22.26 22.56 13.70
N ALA A 125 21.43 21.73 14.33
CA ALA A 125 21.22 21.73 15.77
C ALA A 125 22.48 21.32 16.56
N ASP A 126 23.31 20.43 16.02
CA ASP A 126 24.60 20.02 16.63
C ASP A 126 25.75 21.00 16.34
N GLY A 127 25.47 22.12 15.66
CA GLY A 127 26.45 23.16 15.38
C GLY A 127 27.39 22.83 14.22
N ALA A 128 26.94 22.05 13.24
CA ALA A 128 27.65 21.78 11.99
C ALA A 128 29.03 21.13 12.15
N LYS A 129 29.20 20.28 13.15
CA LYS A 129 30.46 19.52 13.36
C LYS A 129 30.62 18.47 12.25
N ASP A 130 31.83 18.36 11.71
CA ASP A 130 32.15 17.56 10.51
C ASP A 130 31.90 16.04 10.65
N GLU A 131 31.69 15.52 11.87
CA GLU A 131 31.41 14.11 12.14
C GLU A 131 30.17 13.88 13.01
N SER A 132 29.08 14.61 12.77
CA SER A 132 27.89 14.46 13.62
C SER A 132 27.19 13.11 13.36
N GLN A 133 27.50 12.09 14.18
CA GLN A 133 26.70 10.86 14.31
C GLN A 133 25.21 11.18 14.55
N VAL A 134 24.94 12.36 15.13
CA VAL A 134 23.60 12.92 15.33
C VAL A 134 22.85 13.12 14.01
N ALA A 135 23.50 13.65 12.96
CA ALA A 135 22.84 13.84 11.66
C ALA A 135 22.55 12.50 10.98
N GLU A 136 23.49 11.55 11.06
CA GLU A 136 23.29 10.19 10.52
C GLU A 136 22.14 9.47 11.25
N ALA A 137 22.12 9.52 12.58
CA ALA A 137 21.03 8.97 13.38
C ALA A 137 19.69 9.66 13.09
N ALA A 138 19.68 10.98 12.87
CA ALA A 138 18.48 11.73 12.51
C ALA A 138 17.97 11.38 11.10
N MET A 139 18.87 11.12 10.14
CA MET A 139 18.48 10.61 8.82
C MET A 139 17.81 9.24 8.95
N ILE A 140 18.40 8.30 9.70
CA ILE A 140 17.79 6.99 9.93
C ILE A 140 16.46 7.10 10.67
N GLY A 141 16.38 7.94 11.70
CA GLY A 141 15.13 8.23 12.40
C GLY A 141 14.06 8.80 11.46
N GLY A 142 14.46 9.70 10.55
CA GLY A 142 13.60 10.25 9.52
C GLY A 142 13.06 9.18 8.57
N LEU A 143 13.88 8.20 8.17
CA LEU A 143 13.45 7.06 7.34
C LEU A 143 12.37 6.24 8.04
N ALA A 144 12.58 5.91 9.32
CA ALA A 144 11.63 5.13 10.11
C ALA A 144 10.29 5.87 10.32
N ILE A 145 10.34 7.18 10.59
CA ILE A 145 9.13 8.01 10.73
C ILE A 145 8.37 8.10 9.41
N ALA A 146 9.07 8.31 8.29
CA ALA A 146 8.44 8.35 6.97
C ALA A 146 7.74 7.02 6.64
N SER A 147 8.38 5.87 6.88
CA SER A 147 7.76 4.55 6.73
C SER A 147 6.56 4.35 7.64
N PHE A 148 6.60 4.86 8.86
CA PHE A 148 5.46 4.77 9.77
C PHE A 148 4.27 5.58 9.27
N ILE A 149 4.50 6.82 8.83
CA ILE A 149 3.44 7.66 8.26
C ILE A 149 2.85 6.99 7.02
N ASP A 150 3.70 6.47 6.14
CA ASP A 150 3.25 5.78 4.94
C ASP A 150 2.37 4.55 5.26
N ALA A 151 2.88 3.64 6.09
CA ALA A 151 2.20 2.41 6.46
C ALA A 151 0.88 2.66 7.22
N PHE A 152 0.81 3.63 8.12
CA PHE A 152 -0.38 3.81 8.97
C PHE A 152 -1.39 4.82 8.44
N VAL A 153 -0.91 5.86 7.74
CA VAL A 153 -1.73 6.97 7.23
C VAL A 153 -2.04 6.77 5.76
N LEU A 154 -1.03 6.53 4.93
CA LEU A 154 -1.22 6.51 3.48
C LEU A 154 -1.74 5.15 2.99
N ALA A 155 -1.35 4.04 3.60
CA ALA A 155 -1.67 2.67 3.17
C ALA A 155 -3.11 2.20 3.50
N ARG A 156 -4.09 3.06 3.29
CA ARG A 156 -5.53 2.78 3.39
C ARG A 156 -6.11 2.64 2.00
N LYS A 157 -6.83 1.55 1.69
CA LYS A 157 -7.55 1.48 0.41
C LYS A 157 -8.57 2.59 0.34
N ALA A 158 -8.69 3.22 -0.83
CA ALA A 158 -9.80 4.12 -1.06
C ALA A 158 -11.10 3.30 -0.98
N PRO A 159 -12.17 3.83 -0.39
CA PRO A 159 -13.49 3.21 -0.48
C PRO A 159 -13.76 2.95 -1.96
N GLU A 160 -14.09 1.71 -2.32
CA GLU A 160 -14.49 1.43 -3.70
C GLU A 160 -15.62 2.42 -4.04
N PRO A 161 -15.52 3.18 -5.14
CA PRO A 161 -16.60 4.06 -5.55
C PRO A 161 -17.82 3.17 -5.63
N ARG A 162 -18.80 3.45 -4.76
CA ARG A 162 -20.02 2.66 -4.65
C ARG A 162 -20.54 2.57 -6.07
N ARG A 163 -20.41 1.38 -6.70
CA ARG A 163 -20.96 1.17 -8.03
C ARG A 163 -22.42 1.52 -7.85
N VAL A 164 -22.82 2.66 -8.39
CA VAL A 164 -24.24 3.02 -8.46
C VAL A 164 -24.77 1.88 -9.29
N ASP A 165 -25.44 0.93 -8.65
CA ASP A 165 -25.98 -0.25 -9.31
C ASP A 165 -26.77 0.28 -10.50
N GLU A 166 -26.23 0.21 -11.71
CA GLU A 166 -26.92 0.66 -12.92
C GLU A 166 -28.24 -0.11 -13.10
N ARG A 167 -28.39 -1.24 -12.39
CA ARG A 167 -29.62 -2.00 -12.23
C ARG A 167 -30.73 -1.28 -11.45
N ALA A 168 -30.42 -0.33 -10.57
CA ALA A 168 -31.44 0.46 -9.87
C ALA A 168 -32.02 1.59 -10.73
N THR A 169 -31.35 1.96 -11.82
CA THR A 169 -31.84 2.92 -12.83
C THR A 169 -32.47 2.26 -14.05
N ALA A 170 -32.66 0.94 -14.05
CA ALA A 170 -33.72 0.33 -14.83
C ALA A 170 -35.07 0.71 -14.19
N VAL A 171 -35.38 2.00 -14.17
CA VAL A 171 -36.76 2.47 -14.15
C VAL A 171 -37.40 1.74 -15.33
N PRO A 172 -38.45 0.93 -15.13
CA PRO A 172 -39.16 0.30 -16.23
C PRO A 172 -39.71 1.43 -17.11
N LEU A 173 -38.95 1.80 -18.13
CA LEU A 173 -39.36 2.71 -19.19
C LEU A 173 -40.52 2.01 -19.90
N GLY A 174 -41.74 2.41 -19.52
CA GLY A 174 -42.95 1.98 -20.18
C GLY A 174 -43.29 0.51 -19.91
N ARG A 175 -44.01 0.27 -18.80
CA ARG A 175 -45.18 -0.59 -18.96
C ARG A 175 -46.11 0.21 -19.89
N PRO A 176 -46.35 -0.21 -21.15
CA PRO A 176 -47.31 0.49 -21.98
C PRO A 176 -48.64 0.55 -21.22
N LEU A 177 -49.16 1.76 -21.01
CA LEU A 177 -50.51 1.96 -20.53
C LEU A 177 -51.41 1.15 -21.45
N ARG A 178 -52.00 0.07 -20.93
CA ARG A 178 -52.86 -0.81 -21.71
C ARG A 178 -54.04 0.06 -22.18
N PRO A 179 -54.20 0.34 -23.48
CA PRO A 179 -55.36 1.07 -23.97
C PRO A 179 -56.52 0.07 -23.95
N GLY A 180 -57.33 0.12 -22.90
CA GLY A 180 -58.37 -0.90 -22.72
C GLY A 180 -59.10 -0.81 -21.40
N SER A 181 -59.58 0.38 -21.05
CA SER A 181 -60.73 0.55 -20.15
C SER A 181 -61.41 1.87 -20.48
N ALA A 182 -61.75 2.04 -21.76
CA ALA A 182 -62.86 2.91 -22.08
C ALA A 182 -64.09 2.17 -21.54
N ALA A 183 -64.77 2.81 -20.59
CA ALA A 183 -65.96 2.31 -19.96
C ALA A 183 -66.96 1.81 -21.01
N GLN A 184 -67.40 0.56 -20.87
CA GLN A 184 -68.73 0.19 -21.32
C GLN A 184 -69.69 1.05 -20.49
N VAL A 185 -70.24 2.07 -21.14
CA VAL A 185 -71.46 2.72 -20.69
C VAL A 185 -72.56 1.72 -21.03
N ASP A 186 -73.03 1.00 -20.02
CA ASP A 186 -74.30 0.28 -20.11
C ASP A 186 -75.40 1.34 -20.21
N GLU A 187 -75.93 1.50 -21.42
CA GLU A 187 -77.25 2.10 -21.63
C GLU A 187 -78.29 1.05 -21.22
N ASP A 188 -78.73 1.11 -19.97
CA ASP A 188 -80.02 0.56 -19.55
C ASP A 188 -80.99 1.72 -19.27
N ASP A 189 -82.07 1.71 -20.05
CA ASP A 189 -83.40 2.33 -19.91
C ASP A 189 -83.60 3.86 -19.96
#